data_AF-A0A5M8PFQ8-F1
#
_entry.id   AF-A0A5M8PFQ8-F1
#
_cell.length_a   1.000
_cell.length_b   1.000
_cell.length_c   1.000
_cell.angle_alpha   90.00
_cell.angle_beta   90.00
_cell.angle_gamma   90.00
#
_symmetry.space_group_name_H-M   'P 1'
#
loop_
_entity.id
_entity.type
_entity.pdbx_description
1 polymer ?
#
loop_
_entity_poly.entity_id
_entity_poly.type
_entity_poly.pdbx_seq_one_letter_code
_entity_poly.pdbx_strand_id
1 'polypeptide(L)'
;MHNCTNEPLIIVSFTVNWAERGDDEFVKTTTRRTVEQIDAVAAANKTGHRYRYLNYCAEWQRPFKGYGEENLRFLQRVSRRYDPEGLFQRGCVGGFKLNVMNDDA
;
A
#
# COMPACT_ATOMS: atom_id res chain seq x y z
N MET A 1 8.16 -4.48 21.67
CA MET A 1 7.76 -5.71 20.93
C MET A 1 6.47 -5.39 20.21
N HIS A 2 6.51 -5.42 18.89
CA HIS A 2 5.46 -4.92 18.00
C HIS A 2 4.13 -5.67 18.21
N ASN A 3 3.03 -4.95 18.06
CA ASN A 3 1.66 -5.46 18.08
C ASN A 3 1.39 -6.31 16.81
N CYS A 4 2.15 -7.41 16.67
CA CYS A 4 1.98 -8.43 15.64
C CYS A 4 0.79 -9.30 16.04
N THR A 5 -0.13 -9.52 15.11
CA THR A 5 -1.22 -10.46 15.34
C THR A 5 -0.68 -11.90 15.33
N ASN A 6 -1.15 -12.72 16.26
CA ASN A 6 -0.94 -14.18 16.25
C ASN A 6 -2.06 -14.91 15.48
N GLU A 7 -3.04 -14.16 14.97
CA GLU A 7 -4.11 -14.71 14.16
C GLU A 7 -3.62 -14.92 12.72
N PRO A 8 -4.04 -16.01 12.05
CA PRO A 8 -3.68 -16.26 10.67
C PRO A 8 -4.28 -15.19 9.76
N LEU A 9 -3.46 -14.65 8.87
CA LEU A 9 -3.87 -13.70 7.84
C LEU A 9 -3.94 -14.38 6.47
N ILE A 10 -4.97 -14.04 5.69
CA ILE A 10 -5.07 -14.43 4.29
C ILE A 10 -4.82 -13.19 3.43
N ILE A 11 -3.88 -13.28 2.49
CA ILE A 11 -3.66 -12.24 1.49
C ILE A 11 -4.52 -12.57 0.27
N VAL A 12 -5.47 -11.70 -0.04
CA VAL A 12 -6.29 -11.80 -1.25
C VAL A 12 -5.66 -10.93 -2.33
N SER A 13 -5.35 -11.52 -3.48
CA SER A 13 -4.79 -10.81 -4.64
C SER A 13 -5.62 -11.11 -5.87
N PHE A 14 -5.89 -10.07 -6.67
CA PHE A 14 -6.65 -10.16 -7.91
C PHE A 14 -5.70 -9.99 -9.09
N THR A 15 -5.67 -11.00 -9.96
CA THR A 15 -5.02 -10.89 -11.27
C THR A 15 -6.10 -11.05 -12.32
N VAL A 16 -6.38 -9.98 -13.05
CA VAL A 16 -7.37 -9.96 -14.12
C VAL A 16 -6.63 -9.71 -15.42
N ASN A 17 -6.89 -10.52 -16.44
CA ASN A 17 -6.31 -10.39 -17.76
C ASN A 17 -7.43 -10.14 -18.77
N TRP A 18 -7.18 -9.26 -19.75
CA TRP A 18 -8.12 -8.93 -20.82
C TRP A 18 -7.35 -8.72 -22.12
N ALA A 19 -8.04 -8.90 -23.26
CA ALA A 19 -7.39 -8.92 -24.58
C ALA A 19 -7.31 -7.53 -25.21
N GLU A 20 -8.34 -6.71 -25.06
CA GLU A 20 -8.49 -5.45 -25.77
C GLU A 20 -8.08 -4.25 -24.93
N ARG A 21 -7.16 -3.41 -25.43
CA ARG A 21 -6.74 -2.18 -24.73
C ARG A 21 -7.92 -1.26 -24.38
N GLY A 22 -9.00 -1.29 -25.17
CA GLY A 22 -10.20 -0.50 -24.91
C GLY A 22 -10.83 -0.76 -23.54
N ASP A 23 -10.55 -1.92 -22.93
CA ASP A 23 -11.12 -2.33 -21.65
C ASP A 23 -10.26 -1.93 -20.44
N ASP A 24 -9.10 -1.28 -20.64
CA ASP A 24 -8.15 -0.94 -19.57
C ASP A 24 -8.83 -0.22 -18.39
N GLU A 25 -9.58 0.85 -18.67
CA GLU A 25 -10.26 1.64 -17.65
C GLU A 25 -11.40 0.88 -16.98
N PHE A 26 -12.14 0.08 -17.76
CA PHE A 26 -13.21 -0.75 -17.25
C PHE A 26 -12.68 -1.79 -16.27
N VAL A 27 -11.60 -2.50 -16.63
CA VAL A 27 -11.02 -3.54 -15.79
C VAL A 27 -10.35 -2.93 -14.55
N LYS A 28 -9.60 -1.84 -14.68
CA LYS A 28 -8.99 -1.14 -13.53
C LYS A 28 -10.04 -0.66 -12.55
N THR A 29 -11.10 0.00 -13.04
CA THR A 29 -12.17 0.53 -12.19
C THR A 29 -12.95 -0.58 -11.52
N THR A 30 -13.27 -1.65 -12.24
CA THR A 30 -14.00 -2.80 -11.69
C THR A 30 -13.16 -3.51 -10.63
N THR A 31 -11.88 -3.78 -10.90
CA THR A 31 -10.96 -4.41 -9.94
C THR A 31 -10.85 -3.59 -8.66
N ARG A 32 -10.68 -2.26 -8.79
CA ARG A 32 -10.65 -1.36 -7.62
C ARG A 32 -11.93 -1.42 -6.80
N ARG A 33 -13.11 -1.33 -7.44
CA ARG A 33 -14.40 -1.40 -6.76
C ARG A 33 -14.58 -2.74 -6.03
N THR A 34 -14.20 -3.86 -6.65
CA THR A 34 -14.26 -5.17 -6.02
C THR A 34 -13.38 -5.25 -4.78
N VAL A 35 -12.14 -4.75 -4.84
CA VAL A 35 -11.25 -4.71 -3.66
C VAL A 35 -11.83 -3.83 -2.56
N GLU A 36 -12.34 -2.64 -2.89
CA GLU A 36 -12.96 -1.72 -1.92
C GLU A 36 -14.21 -2.33 -1.27
N GLN A 37 -15.01 -3.10 -2.02
CA GLN A 37 -16.16 -3.83 -1.47
C GLN A 37 -15.75 -4.95 -0.51
N ILE A 38 -14.70 -5.71 -0.84
CA ILE A 38 -14.15 -6.76 0.04
C ILE A 38 -13.64 -6.12 1.34
N ASP A 39 -12.91 -5.02 1.24
CA ASP A 39 -12.43 -4.27 2.40
C ASP A 39 -13.59 -3.78 3.28
N ALA A 40 -14.67 -3.28 2.68
CA ALA A 40 -15.86 -2.83 3.41
C ALA A 40 -16.56 -3.98 4.15
N VAL A 41 -16.72 -5.14 3.50
CA VAL A 41 -17.30 -6.34 4.13
C VAL A 41 -16.43 -6.84 5.28
N ALA A 42 -15.10 -6.91 5.08
CA ALA A 42 -14.17 -7.32 6.13
C ALA A 42 -14.17 -6.36 7.32
N ALA A 43 -14.29 -5.05 7.07
CA ALA A 43 -14.43 -4.05 8.11
C ALA A 43 -15.75 -4.18 8.89
N ALA A 44 -16.87 -4.36 8.18
CA ALA A 44 -18.19 -4.55 8.80
C ALA A 44 -18.22 -5.80 9.70
N ASN A 45 -17.54 -6.86 9.29
CA ASN A 45 -17.44 -8.11 10.04
C ASN A 45 -16.32 -8.12 11.09
N LYS A 46 -15.53 -7.05 11.21
CA LYS A 46 -14.36 -6.96 12.10
C LYS A 46 -13.30 -8.06 11.86
N THR A 47 -13.22 -8.56 10.63
CA THR A 47 -12.25 -9.58 10.20
C THR A 47 -11.12 -8.99 9.34
N GLY A 48 -11.23 -7.72 8.96
CA GLY A 48 -10.21 -7.03 8.17
C GLY A 48 -8.94 -6.71 8.97
N HIS A 49 -7.80 -6.81 8.31
CA HIS A 49 -6.51 -6.38 8.86
C HIS A 49 -5.89 -5.27 8.00
N ARG A 50 -5.24 -4.29 8.62
CA ARG A 50 -4.65 -3.12 7.94
C ARG A 50 -3.46 -3.44 7.03
N TYR A 51 -2.80 -4.57 7.27
CA TYR A 51 -1.60 -4.95 6.53
C TYR A 51 -1.90 -5.16 5.05
N ARG A 52 -1.03 -4.64 4.20
CA ARG A 52 -1.03 -4.87 2.75
C ARG A 52 0.35 -5.33 2.33
N TYR A 53 0.40 -6.33 1.47
CA TYR A 53 1.66 -6.81 0.92
C TYR A 53 2.10 -5.92 -0.24
N LEU A 54 3.16 -5.14 -0.01
CA LEU A 54 3.66 -4.07 -0.90
C LEU A 54 3.78 -4.52 -2.36
N ASN A 55 4.33 -5.72 -2.60
CA ASN A 55 4.61 -6.23 -3.95
C ASN A 55 3.35 -6.49 -4.78
N TYR A 56 2.18 -6.65 -4.16
CA TYR A 56 0.90 -6.86 -4.84
C TYR A 56 -0.07 -5.70 -4.64
N CYS A 57 0.42 -4.55 -4.19
CA CYS A 57 -0.41 -3.37 -4.06
C CYS A 57 -0.54 -2.66 -5.40
N ALA A 58 -1.77 -2.29 -5.74
CA ALA A 58 -2.03 -1.41 -6.86
C ALA A 58 -1.84 0.07 -6.48
N GLU A 59 -1.74 0.95 -7.47
CA GLU A 59 -1.32 2.36 -7.32
C GLU A 59 -2.16 3.17 -6.32
N TRP A 60 -3.46 2.86 -6.19
CA TRP A 60 -4.36 3.55 -5.26
C TRP A 60 -4.21 3.10 -3.80
N GLN A 61 -3.58 1.95 -3.56
CA GLN A 61 -3.43 1.41 -2.22
C GLN A 61 -2.31 2.14 -1.46
N ARG A 62 -2.33 2.00 -0.12
CA ARG A 62 -1.40 2.69 0.79
C ARG A 62 -0.69 1.68 1.69
N PRO A 63 0.25 0.88 1.16
CA PRO A 63 0.85 -0.25 1.87
C PRO A 63 1.54 0.14 3.17
N PHE A 64 2.28 1.26 3.18
CA PHE A 64 2.99 1.71 4.38
C PHE A 64 2.07 2.13 5.53
N LYS A 65 0.83 2.56 5.26
CA LYS A 65 -0.16 2.78 6.34
C LYS A 65 -0.50 1.47 7.05
N GLY A 66 -0.46 0.35 6.33
CA GLY A 66 -0.70 -0.98 6.88
C GLY A 66 0.39 -1.48 7.82
N TYR A 67 1.60 -0.94 7.75
CA TYR A 67 2.71 -1.32 8.64
C TYR A 67 2.55 -0.73 10.05
N GLY A 68 1.68 0.26 10.22
CA GLY A 68 1.48 1.01 11.46
C GLY A 68 2.40 2.23 11.56
N GLU A 69 1.99 3.20 12.37
CA GLU A 69 2.69 4.49 12.48
C GLU A 69 4.14 4.37 12.92
N GLU A 70 4.43 3.49 13.89
CA GLU A 70 5.79 3.30 14.40
C GLU A 70 6.76 2.83 13.31
N ASN A 71 6.36 1.81 12.55
CA ASN A 71 7.14 1.29 11.43
C ASN A 71 7.27 2.31 10.30
N LEU A 72 6.21 3.06 10.00
CA LEU A 72 6.28 4.14 9.02
C LEU A 72 7.27 5.23 9.45
N ARG A 73 7.22 5.68 10.71
CA ARG A 73 8.18 6.64 11.26
C ARG A 73 9.60 6.09 11.25
N PHE A 74 9.78 4.81 11.53
CA PHE A 74 11.08 4.15 11.43
C PHE A 74 11.62 4.21 9.99
N LEU A 75 10.83 3.82 9.00
CA LEU A 75 11.21 3.90 7.58
C LEU A 75 11.54 5.34 7.16
N GLN A 76 10.76 6.31 7.59
CA GLN A 76 11.03 7.73 7.32
C GLN A 76 12.35 8.20 7.96
N ARG A 77 12.65 7.81 9.20
CA ARG A 77 13.93 8.12 9.86
C ARG A 77 15.12 7.48 9.13
N VAL A 78 14.98 6.21 8.73
CA VAL A 78 16.02 5.50 7.97
C VAL A 78 16.22 6.16 6.61
N SER A 79 15.15 6.52 5.91
CA SER A 79 15.23 7.25 4.64
C SER A 79 16.00 8.56 4.79
N ARG A 80 15.71 9.39 5.81
CA ARG A 80 16.45 10.64 6.04
C ARG A 80 17.92 10.42 6.38
N ARG A 81 18.24 9.35 7.11
CA ARG A 81 19.62 9.06 7.53
C ARG A 81 20.52 8.62 6.38
N TYR A 82 19.99 7.84 5.44
CA TYR A 82 20.79 7.20 4.40
C TYR A 82 20.54 7.73 2.98
N ASP A 83 19.41 8.42 2.77
CA ASP A 83 19.06 9.12 1.53
C ASP A 83 18.58 10.55 1.87
N PRO A 84 19.47 11.41 2.41
CA PRO A 84 19.10 12.77 2.83
C PRO A 84 18.67 13.64 1.64
N GLU A 85 19.19 13.37 0.45
CA GLU A 85 18.76 14.03 -0.79
C GLU A 85 17.47 13.43 -1.37
N GLY A 86 16.92 12.37 -0.77
CA GLY A 86 15.66 11.77 -1.19
C GLY A 86 15.65 11.27 -2.64
N LEU A 87 16.77 10.76 -3.15
CA LEU A 87 16.90 10.20 -4.50
C LEU A 87 15.84 9.13 -4.76
N PHE A 88 15.58 8.24 -3.80
CA PHE A 88 14.58 7.18 -3.98
C PHE A 88 13.15 7.68 -3.77
N GLN A 89 12.98 8.78 -3.04
CA GLN A 89 11.69 9.41 -2.83
C GLN A 89 11.26 10.25 -4.05
N ARG A 90 12.19 10.91 -4.73
CA ARG A 90 11.91 11.89 -5.80
C ARG A 90 12.43 11.49 -7.18
N GLY A 91 13.58 10.85 -7.26
CA GLY A 91 14.27 10.50 -8.51
C GLY A 91 13.80 9.19 -9.15
N CYS A 92 13.21 8.27 -8.38
CA CYS A 92 12.66 7.03 -8.93
C CYS A 92 11.21 7.19 -9.39
N VAL A 93 10.94 6.91 -10.66
CA VAL A 93 9.57 6.82 -11.21
C VAL A 93 8.87 5.58 -10.66
N GLY A 94 7.66 5.76 -10.14
CA GLY A 94 6.84 4.68 -9.59
C GLY A 94 7.24 4.23 -8.17
N GLY A 95 6.65 3.10 -7.77
CA GLY A 95 6.73 2.58 -6.41
C GLY A 95 5.99 3.45 -5.38
N PHE A 96 5.81 2.90 -4.18
CA PHE A 96 5.20 3.64 -3.08
C PHE A 96 6.26 4.52 -2.39
N LYS A 97 5.92 5.78 -2.13
CA LYS A 97 6.80 6.73 -1.43
C LYS A 97 6.41 6.86 0.05
N LEU A 98 7.38 7.22 0.88
CA LEU A 98 7.22 7.38 2.34
C LEU A 98 6.68 8.76 2.73
N ASN A 99 6.51 9.67 1.76
CA ASN A 99 6.07 11.06 1.95
C ASN A 99 6.88 11.75 3.07
N VAL A 100 8.21 11.66 2.95
CA VAL A 100 9.13 12.34 3.85
C VAL A 100 9.04 13.84 3.52
N MET A 101 8.34 14.63 4.33
CA MET A 101 8.45 16.08 4.28
C MET A 101 9.85 16.44 4.79
N ASN A 102 10.57 17.30 4.08
CA ASN A 102 11.69 18.01 4.67
C ASN A 102 11.09 19.12 5.54
N ASP A 103 11.52 19.20 6.80
CA ASP A 103 11.08 20.24 7.74
C ASP A 103 11.69 21.63 7.42
N ASP A 104 12.29 21.79 6.23
CA ASP A 104 12.92 23.02 5.76
C ASP A 104 12.09 23.64 4.63
N ALA A 105 11.07 24.42 5.03
CA ALA A 105 10.42 25.45 4.23
C ALA A 105 10.19 26.69 5.10
#